data_AF-A0A2V6EKD0-F1
#
_entry.id   AF-A0A2V6EKD0-F1
#
_cell.length_a   1.000
_cell.length_b   1.000
_cell.length_c   1.000
_cell.angle_alpha   90.00
_cell.angle_beta   90.00
_cell.angle_gamma   90.00
#
_symmetry.space_group_name_H-M   'P 1'
#
loop_
_entity.id
_entity.type
_entity.pdbx_description
1 polymer ?
#
loop_
_entity_poly.entity_id
_entity_poly.type
_entity_poly.pdbx_seq_one_letter_code
_entity_poly.pdbx_strand_id
1 'polypeptide(L)'
;MTFWKKLLWIAVTLLGLGSIAILAMSRREQINALWIIIAGLCAFAISYRFYSKWLASKVLLLNDERATPALVQNDGKDFVPTNRWMVFGHHFAAIAGPGPLVGPVLAAQFGFLPGTLWILIGATLGGGVHDMIVLFASVRRRGKTLGQMVKEEIGRGVGALALISVLAIMIILLAVLALVVVQALAKSPWGVFTIAMTIPIALLMGAGLRSGLFNVSWITAFGIVGLFFAVWGGQFLGNFPTLETWFRHSDRWLAWAIMGYGLAASILPVWMLLTPRDYLSTFLKIGTVAALAVAVVLIHPVLQMPALTKFIDGSGLVFAGPVFPFVCITIACGAVSGFHSLIASGTTPKMLERESRIRDIGYGAMITEMMVALMAMIAACVIQPGEYFAINTKGTPTEVVAKVSAAGFPVSEPQMADLARN
;
A
#
# COMPACT_ATOMS: atom_id res chain seq x y z
N MET A 1 37.58 0.50 -0.93
CA MET A 1 38.03 -0.36 0.19
C MET A 1 38.75 -1.57 -0.35
N THR A 2 39.97 -1.83 0.12
CA THR A 2 40.73 -3.05 -0.16
C THR A 2 39.95 -4.30 0.29
N PHE A 3 40.11 -5.42 -0.43
CA PHE A 3 39.41 -6.70 -0.16
C PHE A 3 39.51 -7.12 1.31
N TRP A 4 40.70 -7.01 1.90
CA TRP A 4 40.96 -7.27 3.31
C TRP A 4 40.15 -6.42 4.28
N LYS A 5 39.93 -5.14 3.98
CA LYS A 5 39.07 -4.28 4.81
C LYS A 5 37.61 -4.76 4.76
N LYS A 6 37.13 -5.20 3.60
CA LYS A 6 35.76 -5.76 3.49
C LYS A 6 35.63 -7.04 4.31
N LEU A 7 36.60 -7.94 4.22
CA LEU A 7 36.60 -9.20 4.98
C LEU A 7 36.61 -8.94 6.49
N LEU A 8 37.43 -7.99 6.96
CA LEU A 8 37.49 -7.60 8.36
C LEU A 8 36.14 -7.03 8.85
N TRP A 9 35.53 -6.14 8.09
CA TRP A 9 34.21 -5.58 8.45
C TRP A 9 33.10 -6.63 8.42
N ILE A 10 33.15 -7.60 7.50
CA ILE A 10 32.23 -8.76 7.50
C ILE A 10 32.42 -9.58 8.77
N ALA A 11 33.66 -9.91 9.14
CA ALA A 11 33.96 -10.69 10.34
C ALA A 11 33.50 -9.98 11.63
N VAL A 12 33.77 -8.68 11.76
CA VAL A 12 33.30 -7.85 12.90
C VAL A 12 31.77 -7.83 12.96
N THR A 13 31.09 -7.69 11.82
CA THR A 13 29.63 -7.70 11.76
C THR A 13 29.06 -9.05 12.16
N LEU A 14 29.65 -10.16 11.68
CA LEU A 14 29.23 -11.51 12.04
C LEU A 14 29.46 -11.82 13.53
N LEU A 15 30.59 -11.38 14.09
CA LEU A 15 30.87 -11.51 15.53
C LEU A 15 29.87 -10.72 16.38
N GLY A 16 29.56 -9.47 15.99
CA GLY A 16 28.56 -8.64 16.65
C GLY A 16 27.15 -9.26 16.58
N LEU A 17 26.72 -9.68 15.39
CA LEU A 17 25.44 -10.36 15.19
C LEU A 17 25.38 -11.68 15.98
N GLY A 18 26.43 -12.49 15.94
CA GLY A 18 26.51 -13.74 16.68
C GLY A 18 26.45 -13.54 18.19
N SER A 19 27.11 -12.51 18.73
CA SER A 19 27.07 -12.17 20.16
C SER A 19 25.66 -11.78 20.61
N ILE A 20 24.97 -10.94 19.84
CA ILE A 20 23.58 -10.54 20.10
C ILE A 20 22.63 -11.73 19.96
N ALA A 21 22.82 -12.58 18.95
CA ALA A 21 22.00 -13.78 18.74
C ALA A 21 22.15 -14.78 19.89
N ILE A 22 23.38 -15.03 20.35
CA ILE A 22 23.64 -15.91 21.51
C ILE A 22 22.96 -15.34 22.77
N LEU A 23 23.08 -14.02 23.00
CA LEU A 23 22.41 -13.36 24.12
C LEU A 23 20.88 -13.53 24.05
N ALA A 24 20.28 -13.25 22.90
CA ALA A 24 18.84 -13.35 22.68
C ALA A 24 18.32 -14.79 22.87
N MET A 25 19.01 -15.79 22.30
CA MET A 25 18.66 -17.20 22.46
C MET A 25 18.84 -17.68 23.91
N SER A 26 19.91 -17.25 24.59
CA SER A 26 20.17 -17.61 25.99
C SER A 26 19.11 -17.08 26.95
N ARG A 27 18.54 -15.91 26.65
CA ARG A 27 17.48 -15.27 27.42
C ARG A 27 16.06 -15.73 27.05
N ARG A 28 15.92 -16.59 26.03
CA ARG A 28 14.63 -16.96 25.43
C ARG A 28 13.78 -15.73 25.09
N GLU A 29 14.40 -14.68 24.57
CA GLU A 29 13.70 -13.44 24.21
C GLU A 29 12.62 -13.74 23.17
N GLN A 30 11.39 -13.30 23.45
CA GLN A 30 10.30 -13.44 22.50
C GLN A 30 10.47 -12.43 21.36
N ILE A 31 10.10 -12.83 20.15
CA ILE A 31 10.23 -11.98 18.97
C ILE A 31 9.20 -10.86 19.07
N ASN A 32 9.73 -9.65 19.25
CA ASN A 32 8.96 -8.43 19.27
C ASN A 32 8.64 -7.93 17.85
N ALA A 33 7.51 -7.25 17.69
CA ALA A 33 7.18 -6.52 16.47
C ALA A 33 8.26 -5.49 16.06
N LEU A 34 9.02 -4.95 17.02
CA LEU A 34 10.15 -4.04 16.78
C LEU A 34 11.15 -4.62 15.75
N TRP A 35 11.44 -5.92 15.80
CA TRP A 35 12.39 -6.56 14.89
C TRP A 35 11.93 -6.47 13.43
N ILE A 36 10.64 -6.64 13.19
CA ILE A 36 10.05 -6.53 11.85
C ILE A 36 10.16 -5.09 11.34
N ILE A 37 9.90 -4.10 12.19
CA ILE A 37 10.05 -2.67 11.84
C ILE A 37 11.50 -2.35 11.48
N ILE A 38 12.46 -2.73 12.33
CA ILE A 38 13.88 -2.46 12.10
C ILE A 38 14.35 -3.16 10.82
N ALA A 39 13.97 -4.42 10.61
CA ALA A 39 14.27 -5.16 9.38
C ALA A 39 13.71 -4.44 8.14
N GLY A 40 12.47 -3.95 8.22
CA GLY A 40 11.84 -3.13 7.18
C GLY A 40 12.60 -1.84 6.89
N LEU A 41 12.96 -1.07 7.92
CA LEU A 41 13.72 0.17 7.77
C LEU A 41 15.13 -0.07 7.18
N CYS A 42 15.80 -1.14 7.61
CA CYS A 42 17.09 -1.54 7.06
C CYS A 42 16.98 -1.96 5.59
N ALA A 43 15.99 -2.80 5.25
CA ALA A 43 15.73 -3.21 3.87
C ALA A 43 15.36 -2.02 2.98
N PHE A 44 14.53 -1.10 3.47
CA PHE A 44 14.20 0.17 2.82
C PHE A 44 15.48 0.96 2.55
N ALA A 45 16.28 1.23 3.58
CA ALA A 45 17.47 2.08 3.48
C ALA A 45 18.51 1.48 2.53
N ILE A 46 18.82 0.19 2.66
CA ILE A 46 19.80 -0.51 1.81
C ILE A 46 19.32 -0.54 0.36
N SER A 47 18.09 -0.99 0.13
CA SER A 47 17.58 -1.18 -1.21
C SER A 47 17.38 0.15 -1.94
N TYR A 48 16.88 1.19 -1.25
CA TYR A 48 16.80 2.53 -1.81
C TYR A 48 18.18 3.14 -2.06
N ARG A 49 19.13 3.01 -1.12
CA ARG A 49 20.45 3.67 -1.25
C ARG A 49 21.33 3.05 -2.32
N PHE A 50 21.31 1.72 -2.45
CA PHE A 50 22.22 0.97 -3.30
C PHE A 50 21.51 0.43 -4.53
N TYR A 51 20.45 -0.38 -4.36
CA TYR A 51 19.84 -1.10 -5.46
C TYR A 51 19.07 -0.20 -6.43
N SER A 52 18.20 0.69 -5.91
CA SER A 52 17.49 1.65 -6.77
C SER A 52 18.45 2.63 -7.48
N LYS A 53 19.56 2.99 -6.83
CA LYS A 53 20.59 3.85 -7.45
C LYS A 53 21.31 3.11 -8.57
N TRP A 54 21.66 1.84 -8.37
CA TRP A 54 22.23 1.00 -9.42
C TRP A 54 21.26 0.86 -10.60
N LEU A 55 19.98 0.56 -10.33
CA LEU A 55 18.95 0.46 -11.36
C LEU A 55 18.82 1.77 -12.15
N ALA A 56 18.75 2.91 -11.47
CA ALA A 56 18.65 4.24 -12.09
C ALA A 56 19.88 4.59 -12.95
N SER A 57 21.08 4.31 -12.47
CA SER A 57 22.33 4.83 -13.06
C SER A 57 23.08 3.87 -13.96
N LYS A 58 22.82 2.56 -13.88
CA LYS A 58 23.52 1.54 -14.67
C LYS A 58 22.60 0.73 -15.58
N VAL A 59 21.34 0.54 -15.20
CA VAL A 59 20.39 -0.24 -16.00
C VAL A 59 19.53 0.69 -16.85
N LEU A 60 18.80 1.61 -16.21
CA LEU A 60 17.85 2.48 -16.90
C LEU A 60 18.52 3.72 -17.51
N LEU A 61 19.67 4.13 -16.97
CA LEU A 61 20.41 5.30 -17.43
C LEU A 61 19.48 6.52 -17.53
N LEU A 62 18.86 6.89 -16.40
CA LEU A 62 17.94 8.02 -16.32
C LEU A 62 18.66 9.30 -16.76
N ASN A 63 18.03 10.10 -17.62
CA ASN A 63 18.61 11.32 -18.18
C ASN A 63 17.69 12.53 -17.98
N ASP A 64 18.12 13.47 -17.14
CA ASP A 64 17.37 14.71 -16.87
C ASP A 64 17.41 15.73 -18.03
N GLU A 65 18.29 15.54 -19.02
CA GLU A 65 18.31 16.34 -20.26
C GLU A 65 17.19 15.94 -21.24
N ARG A 66 16.55 14.78 -21.02
CA ARG A 66 15.43 14.34 -21.84
C ARG A 66 14.13 14.93 -21.28
N ALA A 67 13.47 15.74 -22.10
CA ALA A 67 12.14 16.25 -21.78
C ALA A 67 11.13 15.10 -21.62
N THR A 68 10.44 15.08 -20.50
CA THR A 68 9.41 14.09 -20.16
C THR A 68 8.12 14.37 -20.94
N PRO A 69 7.20 13.38 -21.05
CA PRO A 69 5.91 13.61 -21.71
C PRO A 69 5.08 14.73 -21.06
N ALA A 70 5.19 14.93 -19.74
CA ALA A 70 4.51 16.04 -19.06
C ALA A 70 4.92 17.41 -19.63
N LEU A 71 6.18 17.56 -20.06
CA LEU A 71 6.69 18.80 -20.64
C LEU A 71 6.40 18.91 -22.15
N VAL A 72 6.58 17.81 -22.89
CA VAL A 72 6.45 17.81 -24.36
C VAL A 72 4.99 17.81 -24.83
N GLN A 73 4.09 17.22 -24.04
CA GLN A 73 2.67 17.03 -24.40
C GLN A 73 1.73 17.78 -23.45
N ASN A 74 2.21 18.84 -22.79
CA ASN A 74 1.45 19.57 -21.78
C ASN A 74 0.13 20.11 -22.34
N ASP A 75 -0.97 19.42 -22.04
CA ASP A 75 -2.32 19.74 -22.52
C ASP A 75 -3.16 20.45 -21.44
N GLY A 76 -2.60 20.65 -20.25
CA GLY A 76 -3.30 21.24 -19.11
C GLY A 76 -4.43 20.37 -18.55
N LYS A 77 -4.57 19.12 -19.00
CA LYS A 77 -5.62 18.19 -18.60
C LYS A 77 -5.05 16.87 -18.07
N ASP A 78 -4.44 16.07 -18.95
CA ASP A 78 -3.88 14.75 -18.64
C ASP A 78 -2.36 14.80 -18.47
N PHE A 79 -1.69 15.65 -19.24
CA PHE A 79 -0.25 15.88 -19.20
C PHE A 79 0.01 17.22 -18.55
N VAL A 80 0.44 17.20 -17.29
CA VAL A 80 0.66 18.40 -16.51
C VAL A 80 1.94 18.24 -15.67
N PRO A 81 2.98 19.05 -15.90
CA PRO A 81 4.16 19.09 -15.04
C PRO A 81 3.73 19.36 -13.60
N THR A 82 4.07 18.44 -12.71
CA THR A 82 3.57 18.45 -11.34
C THR A 82 4.73 18.29 -10.36
N ASN A 83 4.65 18.99 -9.22
CA ASN A 83 5.66 18.91 -8.18
C ASN A 83 5.91 17.46 -7.73
N ARG A 84 7.19 17.08 -7.63
CA ARG A 84 7.63 15.71 -7.29
C ARG A 84 6.94 15.09 -6.08
N TRP A 85 6.65 15.86 -5.03
CA TRP A 85 6.06 15.34 -3.80
C TRP A 85 4.59 15.01 -3.98
N MET A 86 3.93 15.78 -4.85
CA MET A 86 2.54 15.55 -5.18
C MET A 86 2.39 14.36 -6.13
N VAL A 87 3.32 14.20 -7.09
CA VAL A 87 3.36 13.00 -7.94
C VAL A 87 3.72 11.76 -7.11
N PHE A 88 4.65 11.87 -6.17
CA PHE A 88 4.95 10.79 -5.22
C PHE A 88 3.70 10.39 -4.43
N GLY A 89 2.98 11.36 -3.86
CA GLY A 89 1.75 11.06 -3.12
C GLY A 89 0.66 10.50 -4.02
N HIS A 90 0.46 11.05 -5.22
CA HIS A 90 -0.50 10.48 -6.16
C HIS A 90 -0.16 9.02 -6.49
N HIS A 91 1.08 8.74 -6.87
CA HIS A 91 1.53 7.41 -7.21
C HIS A 91 1.41 6.46 -6.01
N PHE A 92 1.96 6.84 -4.84
CA PHE A 92 1.87 6.09 -3.60
C PHE A 92 0.43 5.79 -3.20
N ALA A 93 -0.46 6.78 -3.19
CA ALA A 93 -1.85 6.57 -2.79
C ALA A 93 -2.60 5.68 -3.77
N ALA A 94 -2.27 5.73 -5.07
CA ALA A 94 -2.86 4.87 -6.08
C ALA A 94 -2.37 3.42 -5.95
N ILE A 95 -1.09 3.18 -5.60
CA ILE A 95 -0.55 1.83 -5.45
C ILE A 95 -0.85 1.21 -4.07
N ALA A 96 -0.79 2.01 -3.00
CA ALA A 96 -1.03 1.59 -1.62
C ALA A 96 -2.54 1.58 -1.30
N GLY A 97 -3.29 0.73 -2.02
CA GLY A 97 -4.71 0.48 -1.80
C GLY A 97 -4.99 -0.35 -0.52
N PRO A 98 -6.14 -1.05 -0.44
CA PRO A 98 -6.39 -2.03 0.64
C PRO A 98 -5.57 -3.31 0.47
N GLY A 99 -5.05 -3.61 -0.73
CA GLY A 99 -4.20 -4.77 -1.02
C GLY A 99 -3.03 -4.99 -0.03
N PRO A 100 -2.12 -4.01 0.19
CA PRO A 100 -1.02 -4.15 1.13
C PRO A 100 -1.45 -4.28 2.59
N LEU A 101 -2.73 -4.06 2.93
CA LEU A 101 -3.24 -4.29 4.28
C LEU A 101 -3.85 -5.70 4.39
N VAL A 102 -4.74 -6.04 3.46
CA VAL A 102 -5.49 -7.31 3.49
C VAL A 102 -4.58 -8.51 3.24
N GLY A 103 -3.68 -8.43 2.26
CA GLY A 103 -2.80 -9.54 1.87
C GLY A 103 -1.94 -10.06 3.03
N PRO A 104 -1.14 -9.20 3.69
CA PRO A 104 -0.32 -9.59 4.84
C PRO A 104 -1.15 -10.14 6.00
N VAL A 105 -2.31 -9.55 6.28
CA VAL A 105 -3.22 -10.06 7.33
C VAL A 105 -3.62 -11.48 7.00
N LEU A 106 -4.17 -11.76 5.81
CA LEU A 106 -4.59 -13.12 5.44
C LEU A 106 -3.42 -14.11 5.45
N ALA A 107 -2.24 -13.68 5.00
CA ALA A 107 -1.03 -14.50 4.95
C ALA A 107 -0.44 -14.83 6.32
N ALA A 108 -0.81 -14.10 7.38
CA ALA A 108 -0.40 -14.41 8.75
C ALA A 108 -0.89 -15.80 9.20
N GLN A 109 -1.83 -16.43 8.47
CA GLN A 109 -2.19 -17.84 8.71
C GLN A 109 -1.00 -18.79 8.65
N PHE A 110 0.04 -18.47 7.87
CA PHE A 110 1.25 -19.26 7.74
C PHE A 110 2.27 -19.02 8.85
N GLY A 111 1.98 -18.09 9.76
CA GLY A 111 2.94 -17.51 10.69
C GLY A 111 3.51 -16.18 10.18
N PHE A 112 4.23 -15.46 11.03
CA PHE A 112 4.75 -14.15 10.65
C PHE A 112 5.92 -14.23 9.65
N LEU A 113 6.68 -15.34 9.64
CA LEU A 113 7.97 -15.41 8.95
C LEU A 113 7.84 -15.45 7.41
N PRO A 114 7.04 -16.33 6.78
CA PRO A 114 7.00 -16.43 5.33
C PRO A 114 6.52 -15.14 4.68
N GLY A 115 5.46 -14.54 5.24
CA GLY A 115 4.92 -13.28 4.75
C GLY A 115 5.90 -12.12 4.92
N THR A 116 6.54 -12.00 6.09
CA THR A 116 7.55 -10.96 6.32
C THR A 116 8.73 -11.07 5.35
N LEU A 117 9.26 -12.28 5.12
CA LEU A 117 10.35 -12.49 4.18
C LEU A 117 9.95 -12.12 2.76
N TRP A 118 8.75 -12.52 2.32
CA TRP A 118 8.27 -12.17 0.99
C TRP A 118 8.01 -10.68 0.83
N ILE A 119 7.48 -9.99 1.86
CA ILE A 119 7.33 -8.53 1.83
C ILE A 119 8.71 -7.87 1.64
N LEU A 120 9.71 -8.23 2.45
CA LEU A 120 11.04 -7.63 2.38
C LEU A 120 11.75 -7.92 1.05
N ILE A 121 11.79 -9.19 0.64
CA ILE A 121 12.51 -9.63 -0.57
C ILE A 121 11.74 -9.21 -1.82
N GLY A 122 10.44 -9.51 -1.85
CA GLY A 122 9.55 -9.20 -2.96
C GLY A 122 9.50 -7.71 -3.25
N ALA A 123 9.28 -6.85 -2.24
CA ALA A 123 9.22 -5.41 -2.46
C ALA A 123 10.53 -4.82 -2.96
N THR A 124 11.66 -5.25 -2.39
CA THR A 124 12.96 -4.66 -2.71
C THR A 124 13.54 -5.17 -4.02
N LEU A 125 13.45 -6.47 -4.31
CA LEU A 125 14.05 -7.07 -5.49
C LEU A 125 13.09 -7.20 -6.68
N GLY A 126 11.78 -7.33 -6.40
CA GLY A 126 10.74 -7.49 -7.40
C GLY A 126 9.95 -6.21 -7.63
N GLY A 127 9.18 -5.78 -6.63
CA GLY A 127 8.21 -4.70 -6.74
C GLY A 127 8.83 -3.39 -7.16
N GLY A 128 9.85 -2.92 -6.43
CA GLY A 128 10.50 -1.64 -6.72
C GLY A 128 11.13 -1.62 -8.12
N VAL A 129 11.65 -2.77 -8.57
CA VAL A 129 12.19 -2.93 -9.92
C VAL A 129 11.08 -2.89 -10.96
N HIS A 130 10.02 -3.67 -10.75
CA HIS A 130 8.87 -3.75 -11.63
C HIS A 130 8.26 -2.37 -11.88
N ASP A 131 7.96 -1.65 -10.80
CA ASP A 131 7.30 -0.36 -10.84
C ASP A 131 8.19 0.72 -11.50
N MET A 132 9.47 0.75 -11.12
CA MET A 132 10.43 1.68 -11.70
C MET A 132 10.68 1.44 -13.19
N ILE A 133 10.79 0.17 -13.63
CA ILE A 133 11.01 -0.19 -15.04
C ILE A 133 9.79 0.15 -15.88
N VAL A 134 8.57 -0.16 -15.41
CA VAL A 134 7.35 0.15 -16.16
C VAL A 134 7.15 1.65 -16.27
N LEU A 135 7.40 2.40 -15.19
CA LEU A 135 7.32 3.86 -15.19
C LEU A 135 8.30 4.46 -16.19
N PHE A 136 9.54 4.00 -16.16
CA PHE A 136 10.58 4.40 -17.11
C PHE A 136 10.19 4.10 -18.57
N ALA A 137 9.72 2.88 -18.84
CA ALA A 137 9.31 2.48 -20.18
C ALA A 137 8.18 3.38 -20.69
N SER A 138 7.18 3.66 -19.84
CA SER A 138 6.07 4.52 -20.20
C SER A 138 6.50 5.97 -20.44
N VAL A 139 7.37 6.55 -19.60
CA VAL A 139 7.95 7.89 -19.81
C VAL A 139 8.62 7.98 -21.19
N ARG A 140 9.45 6.99 -21.55
CA ARG A 140 10.13 6.97 -22.86
C ARG A 140 9.21 6.68 -24.04
N ARG A 141 8.03 6.12 -23.78
CA ARG A 141 6.96 5.91 -24.77
C ARG A 141 5.86 6.97 -24.67
N ARG A 142 6.19 8.19 -24.22
CA ARG A 142 5.29 9.35 -24.16
C ARG A 142 4.06 9.15 -23.25
N GLY A 143 4.24 8.46 -22.13
CA GLY A 143 3.19 8.22 -21.14
C GLY A 143 2.12 7.21 -21.58
N LYS A 144 2.44 6.31 -22.52
CA LYS A 144 1.49 5.29 -23.00
C LYS A 144 1.20 4.21 -21.95
N THR A 145 -0.03 3.71 -21.97
CA THR A 145 -0.46 2.56 -21.15
C THR A 145 0.29 1.29 -21.52
N LEU A 146 0.40 0.34 -20.60
CA LEU A 146 1.05 -0.96 -20.84
C LEU A 146 0.55 -1.68 -22.09
N GLY A 147 -0.77 -1.80 -22.30
CA GLY A 147 -1.32 -2.49 -23.47
C GLY A 147 -0.96 -1.84 -24.80
N GLN A 148 -0.93 -0.51 -24.84
CA GLN A 148 -0.46 0.24 -26.02
C GLN A 148 1.04 0.04 -26.27
N MET A 149 1.86 -0.02 -25.22
CA MET A 149 3.28 -0.34 -25.38
C MET A 149 3.47 -1.75 -25.95
N VAL A 150 2.76 -2.76 -25.41
CA VAL A 150 2.81 -4.13 -25.93
C VAL A 150 2.41 -4.20 -27.41
N LYS A 151 1.38 -3.44 -27.81
CA LYS A 151 0.94 -3.34 -29.20
C LYS A 151 2.03 -2.82 -30.14
N GLU A 152 2.82 -1.87 -29.68
CA GLU A 152 3.88 -1.22 -30.47
C GLU A 152 5.16 -2.05 -30.52
N GLU A 153 5.51 -2.76 -29.44
CA GLU A 153 6.75 -3.56 -29.38
C GLU A 153 6.59 -4.97 -29.99
N ILE A 154 5.45 -5.63 -29.79
CA ILE A 154 5.25 -7.03 -30.19
C ILE A 154 4.40 -7.14 -31.45
N GLY A 155 3.33 -6.35 -31.54
CA GLY A 155 2.46 -6.32 -32.71
C GLY A 155 0.98 -6.18 -32.37
N ARG A 156 0.16 -5.95 -33.41
CA ARG A 156 -1.26 -5.58 -33.25
C ARG A 156 -2.11 -6.67 -32.60
N GLY A 157 -1.89 -7.94 -32.95
CA GLY A 157 -2.65 -9.07 -32.39
C GLY A 157 -2.41 -9.25 -30.89
N VAL A 158 -1.14 -9.36 -30.49
CA VAL A 158 -0.74 -9.47 -29.07
C VAL A 158 -1.12 -8.22 -28.30
N GLY A 159 -1.00 -7.04 -28.90
CA GLY A 159 -1.44 -5.78 -28.31
C GLY A 159 -2.94 -5.71 -28.04
N ALA A 160 -3.77 -6.16 -28.98
CA ALA A 160 -5.22 -6.22 -28.78
C ALA A 160 -5.60 -7.18 -27.65
N LEU A 161 -4.99 -8.36 -27.61
CA LEU A 161 -5.16 -9.31 -26.52
C LEU A 161 -4.74 -8.70 -25.19
N ALA A 162 -3.57 -8.06 -25.13
CA ALA A 162 -3.08 -7.40 -23.92
C ALA A 162 -4.01 -6.29 -23.44
N LEU A 163 -4.55 -5.46 -24.34
CA LEU A 163 -5.52 -4.41 -24.00
C LEU A 163 -6.82 -4.98 -23.44
N ILE A 164 -7.38 -6.02 -24.06
CA ILE A 164 -8.60 -6.70 -23.58
C ILE A 164 -8.35 -7.35 -22.22
N SER A 165 -7.23 -8.06 -22.06
CA SER A 165 -6.86 -8.71 -20.80
C SER A 165 -6.64 -7.70 -19.68
N VAL A 166 -5.93 -6.60 -19.95
CA VAL A 166 -5.73 -5.52 -18.96
C VAL A 166 -7.07 -4.91 -18.56
N LEU A 167 -7.97 -4.65 -19.52
CA LEU A 167 -9.30 -4.11 -19.22
C LEU A 167 -10.13 -5.08 -18.34
N ALA A 168 -10.14 -6.37 -18.69
CA ALA A 168 -10.87 -7.39 -17.91
C ALA A 168 -10.31 -7.51 -16.48
N ILE A 169 -8.98 -7.54 -16.34
CA ILE A 169 -8.32 -7.56 -15.03
C ILE A 169 -8.63 -6.29 -14.24
N MET A 170 -8.61 -5.11 -14.87
CA MET A 170 -8.99 -3.85 -14.22
C MET A 170 -10.41 -3.87 -13.69
N ILE A 171 -11.38 -4.40 -14.45
CA ILE A 171 -12.78 -4.51 -14.01
C ILE A 171 -12.88 -5.40 -12.77
N ILE A 172 -12.25 -6.57 -12.79
CA ILE A 172 -12.27 -7.52 -11.66
C ILE A 172 -11.60 -6.89 -10.43
N LEU A 173 -10.43 -6.29 -10.59
CA LEU A 173 -9.71 -5.64 -9.49
C LEU A 173 -10.53 -4.49 -8.90
N LEU A 174 -11.07 -3.59 -9.72
CA LEU A 174 -11.89 -2.49 -9.24
C LEU A 174 -13.16 -2.98 -8.52
N ALA A 175 -13.80 -4.04 -8.99
CA ALA A 175 -14.96 -4.63 -8.33
C ALA A 175 -14.62 -5.16 -6.93
N VAL A 176 -13.51 -5.90 -6.79
CA VAL A 176 -13.06 -6.44 -5.49
C VAL A 176 -12.66 -5.31 -4.53
N LEU A 177 -11.91 -4.31 -5.02
CA LEU A 177 -11.49 -3.18 -4.20
C LEU A 177 -12.69 -2.32 -3.77
N ALA A 178 -13.65 -2.09 -4.67
CA ALA A 178 -14.88 -1.37 -4.36
C ALA A 178 -15.71 -2.11 -3.31
N LEU A 179 -15.81 -3.44 -3.39
CA LEU A 179 -16.52 -4.25 -2.40
C LEU A 179 -15.93 -4.08 -1.00
N VAL A 180 -14.61 -4.12 -0.86
CA VAL A 180 -13.94 -3.91 0.44
C VAL A 180 -14.24 -2.52 0.99
N VAL A 181 -14.20 -1.49 0.15
CA VAL A 181 -14.51 -0.11 0.58
C VAL A 181 -15.98 0.05 0.96
N VAL A 182 -16.90 -0.47 0.15
CA VAL A 182 -18.34 -0.42 0.42
C VAL A 182 -18.65 -1.09 1.74
N GLN A 183 -18.11 -2.27 2.01
CA GLN A 183 -18.33 -2.99 3.26
C GLN A 183 -17.70 -2.29 4.47
N ALA A 184 -16.53 -1.67 4.31
CA ALA A 184 -15.88 -0.91 5.37
C ALA A 184 -16.62 0.39 5.72
N LEU A 185 -17.28 1.02 4.74
CA LEU A 185 -18.02 2.28 4.93
C LEU A 185 -19.50 2.07 5.22
N ALA A 186 -20.04 0.92 4.83
CA ALA A 186 -21.39 0.52 5.16
C ALA A 186 -21.59 0.63 6.67
N LYS A 187 -22.60 1.41 7.08
CA LYS A 187 -22.95 1.63 8.49
C LYS A 187 -21.91 2.42 9.29
N SER A 188 -20.92 3.06 8.65
CA SER A 188 -19.96 3.97 9.30
C SER A 188 -20.15 5.41 8.80
N PRO A 189 -21.04 6.21 9.43
CA PRO A 189 -21.26 7.62 9.07
C PRO A 189 -19.98 8.44 9.17
N TRP A 190 -19.13 8.12 10.16
CA TRP A 190 -17.82 8.75 10.35
C TRP A 190 -16.91 8.57 9.13
N GLY A 191 -16.83 7.35 8.59
CA GLY A 191 -16.02 7.04 7.42
C GLY A 191 -16.54 7.74 6.16
N VAL A 192 -17.86 7.70 5.93
CA VAL A 192 -18.50 8.35 4.77
C VAL A 192 -18.29 9.86 4.81
N PHE A 193 -18.50 10.51 5.97
CA PHE A 193 -18.26 11.95 6.13
C PHE A 193 -16.81 12.33 5.85
N THR A 194 -15.86 11.59 6.45
CA THR A 194 -14.43 11.86 6.28
C THR A 194 -14.06 11.85 4.80
N ILE A 195 -14.49 10.82 4.06
CA ILE A 195 -14.22 10.69 2.62
C ILE A 195 -14.94 11.77 1.82
N ALA A 196 -16.21 12.04 2.12
CA ALA A 196 -16.98 13.07 1.43
C ALA A 196 -16.31 14.45 1.55
N MET A 197 -15.77 14.78 2.73
CA MET A 197 -15.05 16.03 2.98
C MET A 197 -13.70 16.12 2.27
N THR A 198 -13.06 15.00 1.93
CA THR A 198 -11.80 15.04 1.15
C THR A 198 -12.00 15.58 -0.27
N ILE A 199 -13.20 15.45 -0.84
CA ILE A 199 -13.51 15.91 -2.20
C ILE A 199 -13.43 17.44 -2.31
N PRO A 200 -14.18 18.25 -1.53
CA PRO A 200 -14.08 19.70 -1.60
C PRO A 200 -12.70 20.21 -1.18
N ILE A 201 -12.06 19.59 -0.18
CA ILE A 201 -10.68 19.95 0.21
C ILE A 201 -9.73 19.76 -0.99
N ALA A 202 -9.81 18.62 -1.68
CA ALA A 202 -8.98 18.35 -2.84
C ALA A 202 -9.25 19.31 -4.00
N LEU A 203 -10.51 19.67 -4.27
CA LEU A 203 -10.86 20.64 -5.30
C LEU A 203 -10.27 22.02 -5.00
N LEU A 204 -10.33 22.47 -3.74
CA LEU A 204 -9.73 23.72 -3.29
C LEU A 204 -8.20 23.68 -3.40
N MET A 205 -7.58 22.56 -3.01
CA MET A 205 -6.15 22.35 -3.20
C MET A 205 -5.77 22.41 -4.69
N GLY A 206 -6.51 21.74 -5.57
CA GLY A 206 -6.30 21.74 -7.02
C GLY A 206 -6.42 23.15 -7.63
N ALA A 207 -7.46 23.90 -7.26
CA ALA A 207 -7.63 25.28 -7.68
C ALA A 207 -6.50 26.19 -7.18
N GLY A 208 -6.09 26.03 -5.92
CA GLY A 208 -4.97 26.75 -5.32
C GLY A 208 -3.65 26.49 -6.06
N LEU A 209 -3.34 25.23 -6.36
CA LEU A 209 -2.16 24.83 -7.14
C LEU A 209 -2.17 25.42 -8.55
N ARG A 210 -3.34 25.40 -9.21
CA ARG A 210 -3.49 25.91 -10.56
C ARG A 210 -3.38 27.43 -10.65
N SER A 211 -3.82 28.14 -9.61
CA SER A 211 -3.74 29.60 -9.56
C SER A 211 -2.31 30.14 -9.58
N GLY A 212 -1.33 29.34 -9.15
CA GLY A 212 0.06 29.78 -9.00
C GLY A 212 0.31 30.81 -7.89
N LEU A 213 -0.74 31.23 -7.17
CA LEU A 213 -0.66 32.24 -6.11
C LEU A 213 -0.08 31.68 -4.80
N PHE A 214 -0.26 30.39 -4.57
CA PHE A 214 0.12 29.74 -3.31
C PHE A 214 1.23 28.73 -3.54
N ASN A 215 2.21 28.74 -2.63
CA ASN A 215 3.24 27.71 -2.60
C ASN A 215 2.64 26.35 -2.23
N VAL A 216 3.21 25.28 -2.80
CA VAL A 216 2.79 23.89 -2.54
C VAL A 216 2.70 23.61 -1.04
N SER A 217 3.66 24.07 -0.23
CA SER A 217 3.67 23.87 1.22
C SER A 217 2.44 24.44 1.95
N TRP A 218 1.93 25.61 1.55
CA TRP A 218 0.73 26.20 2.15
C TRP A 218 -0.52 25.41 1.80
N ILE A 219 -0.61 24.97 0.54
CA ILE A 219 -1.72 24.12 0.07
C ILE A 219 -1.69 22.75 0.77
N THR A 220 -0.49 22.19 0.96
CA THR A 220 -0.29 20.97 1.75
C THR A 220 -0.74 21.17 3.19
N ALA A 221 -0.34 22.27 3.85
CA ALA A 221 -0.75 22.57 5.22
C ALA A 221 -2.27 22.70 5.34
N PHE A 222 -2.91 23.44 4.42
CA PHE A 222 -4.36 23.54 4.34
C PHE A 222 -5.02 22.17 4.21
N GLY A 223 -4.53 21.33 3.29
CA GLY A 223 -5.03 19.97 3.10
C GLY A 223 -4.93 19.12 4.37
N ILE A 224 -3.75 19.07 5.00
CA ILE A 224 -3.53 18.30 6.23
C ILE A 224 -4.44 18.77 7.37
N VAL A 225 -4.54 20.08 7.57
CA VAL A 225 -5.41 20.66 8.60
C VAL A 225 -6.88 20.37 8.30
N GLY A 226 -7.30 20.53 7.06
CA GLY A 226 -8.66 20.22 6.62
C GLY A 226 -9.01 18.74 6.79
N LEU A 227 -8.08 17.84 6.47
CA LEU A 227 -8.24 16.40 6.66
C LEU A 227 -8.32 16.04 8.15
N PHE A 228 -7.48 16.65 8.99
CA PHE A 228 -7.54 16.47 10.43
C PHE A 228 -8.92 16.89 10.97
N PHE A 229 -9.41 18.06 10.57
CA PHE A 229 -10.75 18.51 10.96
C PHE A 229 -11.87 17.66 10.37
N ALA A 230 -11.70 17.07 9.19
CA ALA A 230 -12.69 16.13 8.63
C ALA A 230 -12.77 14.83 9.46
N VAL A 231 -11.61 14.26 9.84
CA VAL A 231 -11.56 13.06 10.69
C VAL A 231 -12.07 13.37 12.09
N TRP A 232 -11.57 14.44 12.71
CA TRP A 232 -11.93 14.88 14.06
C TRP A 232 -13.38 15.34 14.14
N GLY A 233 -13.87 16.10 13.16
CA GLY A 233 -15.27 16.53 13.09
C GLY A 233 -16.23 15.37 12.90
N GLY A 234 -15.83 14.37 12.12
CA GLY A 234 -16.65 13.19 11.86
C GLY A 234 -16.92 12.34 13.12
N GLN A 235 -16.05 12.38 14.13
CA GLN A 235 -16.31 11.66 15.39
C GLN A 235 -17.54 12.21 16.15
N PHE A 236 -17.86 13.50 15.97
CA PHE A 236 -18.97 14.17 16.65
C PHE A 236 -20.30 13.99 15.93
N LEU A 237 -20.34 13.33 14.76
CA LEU A 237 -21.58 13.09 14.01
C LEU A 237 -22.62 12.33 14.84
N GLY A 238 -22.19 11.40 15.70
CA GLY A 238 -23.10 10.65 16.58
C GLY A 238 -23.84 11.53 17.60
N ASN A 239 -23.36 12.75 17.86
CA ASN A 239 -24.03 13.71 18.74
C ASN A 239 -25.14 14.49 18.00
N PHE A 240 -25.19 14.42 16.66
CA PHE A 240 -26.14 15.14 15.81
C PHE A 240 -26.95 14.16 14.94
N PRO A 241 -28.06 13.60 15.45
CA PRO A 241 -28.82 12.55 14.77
C PRO A 241 -29.29 12.92 13.34
N THR A 242 -29.67 14.18 13.13
CA THR A 242 -30.07 14.69 11.81
C THR A 242 -28.93 14.64 10.81
N LEU A 243 -27.70 14.95 11.23
CA LEU A 243 -26.53 14.94 10.35
C LEU A 243 -26.00 13.51 10.17
N GLU A 244 -26.06 12.66 11.20
CA GLU A 244 -25.67 11.25 11.10
C GLU A 244 -26.49 10.50 10.04
N THR A 245 -27.81 10.69 10.02
CA THR A 245 -28.68 10.03 9.03
C THR A 245 -28.35 10.39 7.59
N TRP A 246 -27.80 11.59 7.34
CA TRP A 246 -27.36 12.00 6.01
C TRP A 246 -26.11 11.26 5.53
N PHE A 247 -25.27 10.75 6.43
CA PHE A 247 -24.05 10.02 6.07
C PHE A 247 -24.18 8.51 6.27
N ARG A 248 -25.25 8.05 6.93
CA ARG A 248 -25.57 6.64 7.11
C ARG A 248 -26.29 6.08 5.88
N HIS A 249 -25.53 5.53 4.94
CA HIS A 249 -26.07 4.93 3.72
C HIS A 249 -25.94 3.41 3.68
N SER A 250 -26.78 2.78 2.87
CA SER A 250 -26.73 1.34 2.60
C SER A 250 -25.60 1.01 1.61
N ASP A 251 -25.14 -0.23 1.67
CA ASP A 251 -24.07 -0.78 0.83
C ASP A 251 -24.37 -0.58 -0.66
N ARG A 252 -25.62 -0.82 -1.06
CA ARG A 252 -26.08 -0.65 -2.45
C ARG A 252 -25.99 0.81 -2.90
N TRP A 253 -26.39 1.74 -2.03
CA TRP A 253 -26.31 3.16 -2.35
C TRP A 253 -24.85 3.61 -2.48
N LEU A 254 -23.98 3.20 -1.54
CA LEU A 254 -22.56 3.50 -1.57
C LEU A 254 -21.87 2.95 -2.81
N ALA A 255 -22.22 1.73 -3.25
CA ALA A 255 -21.70 1.15 -4.49
C ALA A 255 -22.02 2.03 -5.72
N TRP A 256 -23.28 2.47 -5.86
CA TRP A 256 -23.67 3.39 -6.95
C TRP A 256 -22.99 4.75 -6.83
N ALA A 257 -22.89 5.31 -5.62
CA ALA A 257 -22.22 6.58 -5.38
C ALA A 257 -20.73 6.53 -5.77
N ILE A 258 -20.01 5.46 -5.42
CA ILE A 258 -18.60 5.28 -5.77
C ILE A 258 -18.43 5.15 -7.29
N MET A 259 -19.32 4.42 -7.98
CA MET A 259 -19.30 4.33 -9.45
C MET A 259 -19.55 5.69 -10.12
N GLY A 260 -20.55 6.44 -9.66
CA GLY A 260 -20.85 7.79 -10.16
C GLY A 260 -19.70 8.77 -9.90
N TYR A 261 -19.13 8.74 -8.68
CA TYR A 261 -17.94 9.51 -8.33
C TYR A 261 -16.74 9.13 -9.21
N GLY A 262 -16.50 7.85 -9.45
CA GLY A 262 -15.41 7.37 -10.30
C GLY A 262 -15.54 7.88 -11.73
N LEU A 263 -16.75 7.87 -12.29
CA LEU A 263 -17.04 8.46 -13.59
C LEU A 263 -16.75 9.97 -13.61
N ALA A 264 -17.30 10.71 -12.64
CA ALA A 264 -17.06 12.15 -12.54
C ALA A 264 -15.56 12.48 -12.41
N ALA A 265 -14.84 11.76 -11.55
CA ALA A 265 -13.40 11.93 -11.33
C ALA A 265 -12.57 11.60 -12.58
N SER A 266 -13.01 10.65 -13.41
CA SER A 266 -12.31 10.27 -14.66
C SER A 266 -12.42 11.32 -15.77
N ILE A 267 -13.45 12.17 -15.74
CA ILE A 267 -13.71 13.20 -16.75
C ILE A 267 -12.93 14.48 -16.42
N LEU A 268 -12.77 14.78 -15.14
CA LEU A 268 -12.11 15.98 -14.65
C LEU A 268 -10.60 15.96 -14.95
N PRO A 269 -9.98 17.14 -15.15
CA PRO A 269 -8.54 17.25 -15.29
C PRO A 269 -7.79 16.63 -14.10
N VAL A 270 -6.65 16.01 -14.38
CA VAL A 270 -5.83 15.28 -13.39
C VAL A 270 -5.44 16.18 -12.22
N TRP A 271 -5.07 17.44 -12.50
CA TRP A 271 -4.69 18.43 -11.49
C TRP A 271 -5.84 18.90 -10.59
N MET A 272 -7.10 18.74 -11.02
CA MET A 272 -8.25 19.32 -10.32
C MET A 272 -8.70 18.46 -9.15
N LEU A 273 -8.82 17.14 -9.36
CA LEU A 273 -9.32 16.23 -8.33
C LEU A 273 -8.34 15.09 -8.07
N LEU A 274 -7.95 14.33 -9.09
CA LEU A 274 -7.18 13.10 -8.96
C LEU A 274 -5.87 13.31 -8.17
N THR A 275 -5.01 14.22 -8.64
CA THR A 275 -3.70 14.44 -8.01
C THR A 275 -3.79 15.06 -6.61
N PRO A 276 -4.56 16.14 -6.35
CA PRO A 276 -4.66 16.71 -5.01
C PRO A 276 -5.31 15.77 -4.00
N ARG A 277 -6.33 15.01 -4.42
CA ARG A 277 -7.03 14.04 -3.56
C ARG A 277 -6.14 12.88 -3.17
N ASP A 278 -5.38 12.33 -4.12
CA ASP A 278 -4.47 11.22 -3.84
C ASP A 278 -3.26 11.69 -3.00
N TYR A 279 -2.79 12.91 -3.24
CA TYR A 279 -1.78 13.54 -2.38
C TYR A 279 -2.29 13.73 -0.95
N LEU A 280 -3.53 14.18 -0.76
CA LEU A 280 -4.15 14.31 0.55
C LEU A 280 -4.25 12.95 1.27
N SER A 281 -4.70 11.91 0.55
CA SER A 281 -4.81 10.54 1.08
C SER A 281 -3.46 9.96 1.49
N THR A 282 -2.36 10.35 0.85
CA THR A 282 -1.01 9.93 1.22
C THR A 282 -0.64 10.34 2.63
N PHE A 283 -1.00 11.56 3.06
CA PHE A 283 -0.73 12.00 4.43
C PHE A 283 -1.48 11.16 5.46
N LEU A 284 -2.74 10.81 5.16
CA LEU A 284 -3.50 9.91 6.02
C LEU A 284 -2.80 8.55 6.13
N LYS A 285 -2.44 7.94 4.99
CA LYS A 285 -1.83 6.61 4.94
C LYS A 285 -0.45 6.57 5.61
N ILE A 286 0.49 7.41 5.16
CA ILE A 286 1.86 7.44 5.69
C ILE A 286 1.83 7.93 7.14
N GLY A 287 1.03 8.94 7.46
CA GLY A 287 0.90 9.46 8.82
C GLY A 287 0.38 8.40 9.80
N THR A 288 -0.63 7.63 9.41
CA THR A 288 -1.18 6.54 10.23
C THR A 288 -0.15 5.43 10.42
N VAL A 289 0.52 5.00 9.34
CA VAL A 289 1.58 3.98 9.41
C VAL A 289 2.76 4.45 10.27
N ALA A 290 3.16 5.71 10.17
CA ALA A 290 4.21 6.28 11.01
C ALA A 290 3.79 6.33 12.48
N ALA A 291 2.57 6.75 12.79
CA ALA A 291 2.04 6.76 14.15
C ALA A 291 1.98 5.35 14.76
N LEU A 292 1.51 4.36 13.98
CA LEU A 292 1.52 2.96 14.39
C LEU A 292 2.95 2.43 14.60
N ALA A 293 3.89 2.76 13.72
CA ALA A 293 5.28 2.36 13.88
C ALA A 293 5.89 2.95 15.17
N VAL A 294 5.63 4.22 15.48
CA VAL A 294 6.05 4.84 16.75
C VAL A 294 5.40 4.12 17.93
N ALA A 295 4.10 3.84 17.89
CA ALA A 295 3.41 3.11 18.96
C ALA A 295 4.03 1.72 19.19
N VAL A 296 4.34 0.97 18.13
CA VAL A 296 5.02 -0.34 18.22
C VAL A 296 6.41 -0.20 18.82
N VAL A 297 7.16 0.84 18.46
CA VAL A 297 8.49 1.11 19.04
C VAL A 297 8.40 1.46 20.52
N LEU A 298 7.33 2.11 20.99
CA LEU A 298 7.17 2.48 22.40
C LEU A 298 6.63 1.32 23.25
N ILE A 299 5.64 0.59 22.73
CA ILE A 299 4.93 -0.47 23.46
C ILE A 299 5.71 -1.77 23.44
N HIS A 300 6.51 -2.01 22.39
CA HIS A 300 7.22 -3.25 22.18
C HIS A 300 6.29 -4.48 22.27
N PRO A 301 5.24 -4.59 21.43
CA PRO A 301 4.32 -5.72 21.51
C PRO A 301 4.99 -7.02 21.05
N VAL A 302 4.74 -8.08 21.82
CA VAL A 302 5.20 -9.43 21.50
C VAL A 302 4.35 -10.01 20.37
N LEU A 303 4.99 -10.63 19.38
CA LEU A 303 4.27 -11.37 18.34
C LEU A 303 3.76 -12.68 18.95
N GLN A 304 2.44 -12.83 19.03
CA GLN A 304 1.75 -14.01 19.54
C GLN A 304 1.70 -15.11 18.47
N MET A 305 1.64 -14.73 17.20
CA MET A 305 1.69 -15.68 16.10
C MET A 305 3.09 -16.32 16.02
N PRO A 306 3.22 -17.65 15.91
CA PRO A 306 4.52 -18.29 15.75
C PRO A 306 5.16 -17.95 14.38
N ALA A 307 6.45 -18.22 14.25
CA ALA A 307 7.18 -18.01 12.99
C ALA A 307 6.54 -18.79 11.84
N LEU A 308 6.18 -20.04 12.10
CA LEU A 308 5.45 -20.92 11.20
C LEU A 308 4.28 -21.55 11.96
N THR A 309 3.14 -21.68 11.30
CA THR A 309 2.01 -22.45 11.81
C THR A 309 1.97 -23.83 11.14
N LYS A 310 1.06 -24.70 11.59
CA LYS A 310 0.82 -25.99 10.92
C LYS A 310 0.21 -25.86 9.53
N PHE A 311 -0.36 -24.69 9.19
CA PHE A 311 -1.08 -24.46 7.94
C PHE A 311 -0.17 -24.20 6.74
N ILE A 312 1.15 -24.36 6.91
CA ILE A 312 2.12 -24.23 5.81
C ILE A 312 1.90 -25.24 4.68
N ASP A 313 1.26 -26.37 5.01
CA ASP A 313 0.89 -27.46 4.10
C ASP A 313 -0.33 -27.13 3.22
N GLY A 314 -1.05 -26.05 3.54
CA GLY A 314 -2.23 -25.58 2.82
C GLY A 314 -3.56 -25.99 3.41
N SER A 315 -3.58 -26.61 4.60
CA SER A 315 -4.78 -26.91 5.37
C SER A 315 -5.38 -25.70 6.12
N GLY A 316 -5.01 -24.48 5.71
CA GLY A 316 -5.36 -23.22 6.35
C GLY A 316 -6.87 -22.95 6.46
N LEU A 317 -7.29 -22.35 7.58
CA LEU A 317 -8.69 -22.01 7.84
C LEU A 317 -9.16 -20.75 7.09
N VAL A 318 -8.24 -19.82 6.82
CA VAL A 318 -8.55 -18.55 6.17
C VAL A 318 -8.68 -18.74 4.65
N PHE A 319 -7.72 -19.46 4.08
CA PHE A 319 -7.76 -19.90 2.68
C PHE A 319 -6.99 -21.20 2.50
N ALA A 320 -7.42 -22.00 1.53
CA ALA A 320 -6.75 -23.24 1.15
C ALA A 320 -5.56 -22.96 0.23
N GLY A 321 -4.43 -23.63 0.49
CA GLY A 321 -3.25 -23.55 -0.36
C GLY A 321 -1.94 -23.47 0.43
N PRO A 322 -0.89 -24.22 0.04
CA PRO A 322 0.40 -24.25 0.74
C PRO A 322 1.11 -22.90 0.68
N VAL A 323 2.09 -22.65 1.57
CA VAL A 323 2.85 -21.39 1.63
C VAL A 323 3.31 -20.94 0.25
N PHE A 324 3.89 -21.84 -0.53
CA PHE A 324 4.29 -21.55 -1.90
C PHE A 324 3.34 -22.25 -2.88
N PRO A 325 2.77 -21.53 -3.88
CA PRO A 325 3.02 -20.13 -4.25
C PRO A 325 2.11 -19.10 -3.57
N PHE A 326 1.23 -19.51 -2.66
CA PHE A 326 0.15 -18.64 -2.19
C PHE A 326 0.62 -17.42 -1.40
N VAL A 327 1.74 -17.46 -0.69
CA VAL A 327 2.31 -16.28 -0.03
C VAL A 327 2.58 -15.15 -1.03
N CYS A 328 3.04 -15.51 -2.24
CA CYS A 328 3.31 -14.55 -3.31
C CYS A 328 2.04 -13.99 -3.95
N ILE A 329 0.99 -14.81 -4.02
CA ILE A 329 -0.30 -14.44 -4.61
C ILE A 329 -1.12 -13.59 -3.62
N THR A 330 -1.17 -14.03 -2.36
CA THR A 330 -1.92 -13.38 -1.28
C THR A 330 -1.30 -12.04 -0.92
N ILE A 331 0.04 -11.96 -0.83
CA ILE A 331 0.76 -10.70 -0.62
C ILE A 331 1.32 -10.21 -1.97
N ALA A 332 0.42 -9.91 -2.91
CA ALA A 332 0.80 -9.26 -4.16
C ALA A 332 1.14 -7.78 -3.91
N CYS A 333 0.16 -6.98 -3.46
CA CYS A 333 0.41 -5.60 -3.08
C CYS A 333 1.20 -5.54 -1.76
N GLY A 334 2.14 -4.60 -1.65
CA GLY A 334 3.15 -4.58 -0.60
C GLY A 334 4.41 -5.41 -0.86
N ALA A 335 4.42 -6.27 -1.90
CA ALA A 335 5.61 -6.99 -2.35
C ALA A 335 5.84 -6.88 -3.86
N VAL A 336 4.99 -7.47 -4.71
CA VAL A 336 5.09 -7.37 -6.18
C VAL A 336 3.68 -7.36 -6.76
N SER A 337 3.23 -6.20 -7.29
CA SER A 337 1.87 -6.05 -7.81
C SER A 337 1.83 -5.66 -9.28
N GLY A 338 1.05 -6.42 -10.06
CA GLY A 338 0.75 -6.06 -11.45
C GLY A 338 -0.12 -4.81 -11.58
N PHE A 339 -0.91 -4.43 -10.55
CA PHE A 339 -1.71 -3.20 -10.59
C PHE A 339 -0.81 -1.95 -10.64
N HIS A 340 0.35 -2.00 -10.01
CA HIS A 340 1.32 -0.90 -10.04
C HIS A 340 1.76 -0.58 -11.46
N SER A 341 1.93 -1.60 -12.32
CA SER A 341 2.24 -1.39 -13.74
C SER A 341 1.21 -0.52 -14.48
N LEU A 342 -0.06 -0.55 -14.04
CA LEU A 342 -1.14 0.24 -14.62
C LEU A 342 -1.16 1.69 -14.11
N ILE A 343 -0.56 1.95 -12.96
CA ILE A 343 -0.37 3.31 -12.41
C ILE A 343 0.96 3.89 -12.91
N ALA A 344 2.01 3.08 -12.98
CA ALA A 344 3.30 3.41 -13.55
C ALA A 344 3.23 3.65 -15.06
N SER A 345 2.24 3.09 -15.76
CA SER A 345 1.98 3.40 -17.17
C SER A 345 0.69 4.20 -17.32
N GLY A 346 0.63 5.14 -18.27
CA GLY A 346 -0.63 5.83 -18.60
C GLY A 346 -1.10 6.95 -17.66
N THR A 347 -0.71 6.97 -16.38
CA THR A 347 -1.10 8.02 -15.41
C THR A 347 0.12 8.80 -14.89
N THR A 348 0.84 8.25 -13.91
CA THR A 348 2.09 8.81 -13.33
C THR A 348 3.08 9.41 -14.32
N PRO A 349 3.44 8.75 -15.44
CA PRO A 349 4.43 9.27 -16.39
C PRO A 349 4.02 10.62 -17.00
N LYS A 350 2.72 10.91 -17.08
CA LYS A 350 2.18 12.16 -17.64
C LYS A 350 2.35 13.37 -16.72
N MET A 351 2.80 13.17 -15.48
CA MET A 351 2.99 14.23 -14.48
C MET A 351 4.45 14.53 -14.12
N LEU A 352 5.39 13.68 -14.54
CA LEU A 352 6.80 13.78 -14.16
C LEU A 352 7.50 14.93 -14.89
N GLU A 353 8.18 15.81 -14.16
CA GLU A 353 8.99 16.90 -14.74
C GLU A 353 10.39 16.44 -15.22
N ARG A 354 10.97 15.42 -14.59
CA ARG A 354 12.33 14.93 -14.90
C ARG A 354 12.40 13.41 -14.79
N GLU A 355 13.25 12.76 -15.60
CA GLU A 355 13.44 11.31 -15.53
C GLU A 355 14.02 10.85 -14.18
N SER A 356 14.91 11.61 -13.54
CA SER A 356 15.48 11.26 -12.22
C SER A 356 14.43 11.01 -11.14
N ARG A 357 13.22 11.59 -11.29
CA ARG A 357 12.08 11.40 -10.37
C ARG A 357 11.50 10.00 -10.44
N ILE A 358 11.74 9.24 -11.50
CA ILE A 358 11.31 7.84 -11.63
C ILE A 358 11.81 6.99 -10.47
N ARG A 359 13.03 7.26 -9.98
CA ARG A 359 13.60 6.54 -8.83
C ARG A 359 12.82 6.79 -7.55
N ASP A 360 12.50 8.05 -7.27
CA ASP A 360 11.81 8.44 -6.03
C ASP A 360 10.35 7.99 -6.06
N ILE A 361 9.72 8.09 -7.23
CA ILE A 361 8.28 7.86 -7.38
C ILE A 361 7.95 6.39 -7.62
N GLY A 362 8.62 5.69 -8.54
CA GLY A 362 8.37 4.27 -8.75
C GLY A 362 8.97 3.44 -7.62
N TYR A 363 10.31 3.33 -7.60
CA TYR A 363 10.98 2.49 -6.60
C TYR A 363 10.68 2.95 -5.16
N GLY A 364 10.77 4.26 -4.90
CA GLY A 364 10.59 4.82 -3.56
C GLY A 364 9.17 4.67 -3.00
N ALA A 365 8.12 4.83 -3.81
CA ALA A 365 6.76 4.63 -3.33
C ALA A 365 6.49 3.15 -3.03
N MET A 366 6.97 2.24 -3.89
CA MET A 366 6.81 0.80 -3.69
C MET A 366 7.45 0.30 -2.39
N ILE A 367 8.70 0.69 -2.09
CA ILE A 367 9.33 0.32 -0.80
C ILE A 367 8.68 1.05 0.40
N THR A 368 7.98 2.16 0.18
CA THR A 368 7.18 2.80 1.22
C THR A 368 5.90 2.00 1.48
N GLU A 369 5.26 1.45 0.44
CA GLU A 369 4.11 0.55 0.57
C GLU A 369 4.49 -0.75 1.30
N MET A 370 5.72 -1.25 1.11
CA MET A 370 6.26 -2.36 1.89
C MET A 370 6.12 -2.13 3.41
N MET A 371 6.37 -0.90 3.90
CA MET A 371 6.23 -0.58 5.32
C MET A 371 4.77 -0.67 5.79
N VAL A 372 3.81 -0.33 4.93
CA VAL A 372 2.37 -0.51 5.19
C VAL A 372 2.06 -1.99 5.34
N ALA A 373 2.60 -2.84 4.46
CA ALA A 373 2.42 -4.28 4.52
C ALA A 373 3.05 -4.92 5.76
N LEU A 374 4.21 -4.43 6.20
CA LEU A 374 4.82 -4.86 7.46
C LEU A 374 3.98 -4.46 8.67
N MET A 375 3.37 -3.28 8.68
CA MET A 375 2.45 -2.90 9.77
C MET A 375 1.23 -3.81 9.83
N ALA A 376 0.66 -4.18 8.67
CA ALA A 376 -0.46 -5.11 8.61
C ALA A 376 -0.08 -6.51 9.11
N MET A 377 1.10 -7.00 8.73
CA MET A 377 1.64 -8.26 9.25
C MET A 377 1.82 -8.22 10.78
N ILE A 378 2.38 -7.12 11.30
CA ILE A 378 2.54 -6.92 12.75
C ILE A 378 1.17 -6.91 13.44
N ALA A 379 0.21 -6.15 12.94
CA ALA A 379 -1.12 -6.07 13.54
C ALA A 379 -1.81 -7.44 13.62
N ALA A 380 -1.71 -8.26 12.56
CA ALA A 380 -2.25 -9.61 12.55
C ALA A 380 -1.51 -10.58 13.49
N CYS A 381 -0.22 -10.35 13.73
CA CYS A 381 0.62 -11.26 14.52
C CYS A 381 0.71 -10.89 16.01
N VAL A 382 0.26 -9.69 16.41
CA VAL A 382 0.23 -9.24 17.82
C VAL A 382 -1.01 -9.72 18.56
N ILE A 383 -2.14 -9.92 17.87
CA ILE A 383 -3.36 -10.47 18.47
C ILE A 383 -3.22 -11.99 18.71
N GLN A 384 -4.06 -12.54 19.61
CA GLN A 384 -4.00 -13.97 19.90
C GLN A 384 -4.33 -14.78 18.63
N PRO A 385 -3.61 -15.87 18.32
CA PRO A 385 -3.86 -16.65 17.10
C PRO A 385 -5.32 -17.13 16.97
N GLY A 386 -5.96 -17.50 18.08
CA GLY A 386 -7.39 -17.88 18.10
C GLY A 386 -8.30 -16.75 17.63
N GLU A 387 -8.07 -15.51 18.10
CA GLU A 387 -8.81 -14.32 17.68
C GLU A 387 -8.55 -14.01 16.20
N TYR A 388 -7.28 -14.05 15.78
CA TYR A 388 -6.90 -13.86 14.38
C TYR A 388 -7.66 -14.81 13.45
N PHE A 389 -7.63 -16.11 13.75
CA PHE A 389 -8.31 -17.11 12.92
C PHE A 389 -9.83 -16.93 12.99
N ALA A 390 -10.40 -16.57 14.13
CA ALA A 390 -11.83 -16.32 14.26
C ALA A 390 -12.31 -15.13 13.42
N ILE A 391 -11.55 -14.02 13.40
CA ILE A 391 -11.87 -12.83 12.59
C ILE A 391 -11.84 -13.13 11.09
N ASN A 392 -10.89 -13.97 10.66
CA ASN A 392 -10.59 -14.18 9.24
C ASN A 392 -11.24 -15.44 8.65
N THR A 393 -11.92 -16.26 9.45
CA THR A 393 -12.62 -17.47 8.98
C THR A 393 -14.09 -17.16 8.72
N LYS A 394 -14.61 -17.62 7.58
CA LYS A 394 -16.04 -17.46 7.23
C LYS A 394 -16.90 -18.49 7.96
N GLY A 395 -18.03 -18.06 8.52
CA GLY A 395 -19.02 -18.93 9.15
C GLY A 395 -19.88 -18.18 10.17
N THR A 396 -20.80 -18.89 10.83
CA THR A 396 -21.48 -18.35 12.00
C THR A 396 -20.51 -18.28 13.19
N PRO A 397 -20.70 -17.38 14.18
CA PRO A 397 -19.79 -17.26 15.32
C PRO A 397 -19.50 -18.60 16.02
N THR A 398 -20.53 -19.41 16.25
CA THR A 398 -20.43 -20.74 16.88
C THR A 398 -19.62 -21.72 16.04
N GLU A 399 -19.87 -21.78 14.73
CA GLU A 399 -19.11 -22.64 13.82
C GLU A 399 -17.64 -22.26 13.75
N VAL A 400 -17.35 -20.95 13.69
CA VAL A 400 -16.00 -20.42 13.61
C VAL A 400 -15.23 -20.74 14.88
N VAL A 401 -15.80 -20.45 16.05
CA VAL A 401 -15.19 -20.75 17.35
C VAL A 401 -14.88 -22.25 17.49
N ALA A 402 -15.82 -23.12 17.10
CA ALA A 402 -15.63 -24.56 17.13
C ALA A 402 -14.49 -25.03 16.20
N LYS A 403 -14.46 -24.54 14.95
CA LYS A 403 -13.43 -24.91 13.96
C LYS A 403 -12.04 -24.44 14.39
N VAL A 404 -11.92 -23.20 14.85
CA VAL A 404 -10.65 -22.59 15.25
C VAL A 404 -10.10 -23.26 16.51
N SER A 405 -10.96 -23.52 17.50
CA SER A 405 -10.57 -24.26 18.71
C SER A 405 -10.16 -25.70 18.41
N ALA A 406 -10.91 -26.40 17.53
CA ALA A 406 -10.54 -27.74 17.08
C ALA A 406 -9.21 -27.77 16.32
N ALA A 407 -8.84 -26.66 15.67
CA ALA A 407 -7.53 -26.50 15.03
C ALA A 407 -6.40 -26.20 16.03
N GLY A 408 -6.64 -26.21 17.34
CA GLY A 408 -5.61 -26.01 18.36
C GLY A 408 -5.36 -24.53 18.70
N PHE A 409 -6.26 -23.64 18.30
CA PHE A 409 -6.21 -22.22 18.63
C PHE A 409 -7.43 -21.88 19.50
N PRO A 410 -7.33 -21.96 20.83
CA PRO A 410 -8.49 -21.77 21.70
C PRO A 410 -9.05 -20.35 21.57
N VAL A 411 -10.36 -20.26 21.35
CA VAL A 411 -11.12 -19.00 21.28
C VAL A 411 -12.55 -19.27 21.75
N SER A 412 -13.24 -18.27 22.25
CA SER A 412 -14.63 -18.40 22.73
C SER A 412 -15.53 -17.29 22.19
N GLU A 413 -16.83 -17.55 22.10
CA GLU A 413 -17.81 -16.54 21.67
C GLU A 413 -17.83 -15.29 22.56
N PRO A 414 -17.77 -15.38 23.91
CA PRO A 414 -17.71 -14.19 24.76
C PRO A 414 -16.48 -13.32 24.47
N GLN A 415 -15.31 -13.93 24.28
CA GLN A 415 -14.09 -13.19 23.92
C GLN A 415 -14.25 -12.44 22.60
N MET A 416 -14.83 -13.09 21.59
CA MET A 416 -15.09 -12.44 20.30
C MET A 416 -16.17 -11.35 20.38
N ALA A 417 -17.17 -11.52 21.25
CA ALA A 417 -18.20 -10.53 21.48
C ALA A 417 -17.65 -9.30 22.22
N ASP A 418 -16.75 -9.49 23.18
CA ASP A 418 -16.06 -8.40 23.87
C ASP A 418 -15.12 -7.65 22.92
N LEU A 419 -14.40 -8.38 22.06
CA LEU A 419 -13.56 -7.80 21.03
C LEU A 419 -14.35 -6.97 20.01
N ALA A 420 -15.60 -7.32 19.72
CA ALA A 420 -16.46 -6.56 18.82
C ALA A 420 -17.07 -5.29 19.44
N ARG A 421 -17.02 -5.14 20.78
CA ARG A 421 -17.54 -3.96 21.50
C ARG A 421 -16.46 -2.90 21.76
N ASN A 422 -15.20 -3.32 21.85
CA ASN A 422 -14.03 -2.46 22.02
C ASN A 422 -13.48 -2.02 20.67
#